data_AF-T1EID4-F1
#
_entry.id   AF-T1EID4-F1
#
_cell.length_a   1.000
_cell.length_b   1.000
_cell.length_c   1.000
_cell.angle_alpha   90.00
_cell.angle_beta   90.00
_cell.angle_gamma   90.00
#
_symmetry.space_group_name_H-M   'P 1'
#
loop_
_entity.id
_entity.type
_entity.pdbx_description
1 polymer ?
#
loop_
_entity_poly.entity_id
_entity_poly.type
_entity_poly.pdbx_seq_one_letter_code
_entity_poly.pdbx_strand_id
1 'polypeptide(L)'
;FLPENIFNADETGLYYRSLPQRSFVLKSDKRKGIKTAKERITVLLACSQTGEKLPPLVIGYAENPRCFKALKKNSLPVMYRWNKRAWMTARLFLEW
;
A
#
# COMPACT_ATOMS: atom_id res chain seq x y z
N PHE A 1 14.56 -1.70 -28.37
CA PHE A 1 13.60 -1.31 -27.31
C PHE A 1 14.06 0.02 -26.74
N LEU A 2 13.16 0.99 -26.61
CA LEU A 2 13.45 2.27 -25.99
C LEU A 2 13.46 2.09 -24.46
N PRO A 3 14.52 2.50 -23.73
CA PRO A 3 14.62 2.33 -22.28
C PRO A 3 13.42 2.89 -21.50
N GLU A 4 12.84 4.00 -21.97
CA GLU A 4 11.65 4.61 -21.39
C GLU A 4 10.40 3.71 -21.43
N ASN A 5 10.35 2.76 -22.37
CA ASN A 5 9.23 1.82 -22.52
C ASN A 5 9.48 0.48 -21.82
N ILE A 6 10.58 0.34 -21.08
CA ILE A 6 10.90 -0.85 -20.29
C ILE A 6 10.53 -0.56 -18.85
N PHE A 7 9.39 -1.09 -18.41
CA PHE A 7 8.91 -0.95 -17.03
C PHE A 7 9.17 -2.22 -16.23
N ASN A 8 9.55 -2.04 -14.97
CA ASN A 8 9.42 -3.06 -13.96
C ASN A 8 8.26 -2.71 -13.03
N ALA A 9 7.47 -3.70 -12.63
CA ALA A 9 6.38 -3.55 -11.69
C ALA A 9 6.50 -4.59 -10.58
N ASP A 10 6.32 -4.17 -9.33
CA ASP A 10 6.40 -5.07 -8.18
C ASP A 10 5.37 -4.74 -7.10
N GLU A 11 4.93 -5.78 -6.40
CA GLU A 11 3.90 -5.71 -5.36
C GLU A 11 4.53 -5.68 -3.97
N THR A 12 4.04 -4.78 -3.12
CA THR A 12 4.46 -4.72 -1.72
C THR A 12 3.27 -4.60 -0.76
N GLY A 13 3.40 -5.26 0.39
CA GLY A 13 2.45 -5.13 1.50
C GLY A 13 2.84 -4.00 2.43
N LEU A 14 1.98 -2.98 2.56
CA LEU A 14 2.18 -1.86 3.47
C LEU A 14 1.32 -2.00 4.72
N TYR A 15 1.98 -2.11 5.88
CA TYR A 15 1.34 -2.13 7.19
C TYR A 15 1.31 -0.73 7.82
N TYR A 16 0.40 0.12 7.35
CA TYR A 16 0.40 1.56 7.63
C TYR A 16 0.16 1.96 9.09
N ARG A 17 -0.34 1.05 9.94
CA ARG A 17 -0.49 1.27 11.40
C ARG A 17 0.46 0.42 12.24
N SER A 18 1.35 -0.35 11.63
CA SER A 18 2.24 -1.20 12.40
C SER A 18 3.23 -0.35 13.20
N LEU A 19 3.43 -0.74 14.45
CA LEU A 19 4.49 -0.19 15.29
C LEU A 19 5.82 -0.89 14.96
N PRO A 20 6.96 -0.25 15.28
CA PRO A 20 8.26 -0.91 15.26
C PRO A 20 8.25 -2.18 16.12
N GLN A 21 8.93 -3.22 15.65
CA GLN A 21 9.02 -4.50 16.38
C GLN A 21 9.82 -4.36 17.68
N ARG A 22 10.71 -3.37 17.76
CA ARG A 22 11.51 -3.04 18.94
C ARG A 22 11.29 -1.58 19.28
N SER A 23 10.97 -1.30 20.54
CA SER A 23 10.94 0.03 21.10
C SER A 23 12.18 0.25 21.97
N PHE A 24 12.80 1.42 21.87
CA PHE A 24 13.80 1.85 22.86
C PHE A 24 13.04 2.30 24.10
N VAL A 25 13.10 1.48 25.14
CA VAL A 25 12.42 1.70 26.41
C VAL A 25 13.48 1.82 27.49
N LEU A 26 13.38 2.84 28.36
CA LEU A 26 14.31 2.99 29.47
C LEU A 26 14.21 1.78 30.41
N LYS A 27 15.33 1.39 31.03
CA LYS A 27 15.38 0.20 31.90
C LYS A 27 14.42 0.30 33.10
N SER A 28 14.07 1.52 33.51
CA SER A 28 13.11 1.84 34.57
C SER A 28 11.64 1.77 34.15
N ASP A 29 11.36 1.80 32.84
CA ASP A 29 9.98 1.81 32.33
C ASP A 29 9.39 0.40 32.31
N LYS A 30 8.16 0.26 32.82
CA LYS A 30 7.42 -1.00 32.75
C LYS A 30 7.11 -1.32 31.28
N ARG A 31 7.69 -2.42 30.78
CA ARG A 31 7.40 -2.96 29.44
C ARG A 31 5.91 -3.28 29.33
N LYS A 32 5.15 -2.47 28.60
CA LYS A 32 3.78 -2.80 28.18
C LYS A 32 3.86 -3.45 26.81
N GLY A 33 3.48 -4.72 26.71
CA GLY A 33 3.30 -5.37 25.42
C GLY A 33 2.16 -4.69 24.66
N ILE A 34 2.44 -4.12 23.50
CA ILE A 34 1.43 -3.47 22.65
C ILE A 34 1.04 -4.45 21.54
N LYS A 35 -0.26 -4.65 21.34
CA LYS A 35 -0.78 -5.41 20.20
C LYS A 35 -0.52 -4.62 18.92
N THR A 36 0.33 -5.14 18.04
CA THR A 36 0.61 -4.51 16.75
C THR A 36 -0.63 -4.49 15.87
N ALA A 37 -0.97 -3.34 15.29
CA ALA A 37 -2.00 -3.26 14.27
C ALA A 37 -1.48 -3.93 12.99
N LYS A 38 -2.12 -5.02 12.58
CA LYS A 38 -1.78 -5.79 11.37
C LYS A 38 -2.59 -5.35 10.14
N GLU A 39 -3.13 -4.14 10.18
CA GLU A 39 -3.86 -3.58 9.03
C GLU A 39 -2.88 -3.39 7.87
N ARG A 40 -3.18 -4.07 6.77
CA ARG A 40 -2.34 -4.14 5.58
C ARG A 40 -3.12 -3.64 4.37
N ILE A 41 -2.46 -2.86 3.53
CA ILE A 41 -2.87 -2.62 2.16
C ILE A 41 -1.80 -3.17 1.23
N THR A 42 -2.21 -3.50 0.02
CA THR A 42 -1.28 -3.93 -1.03
C THR A 42 -1.07 -2.77 -1.98
N VAL A 43 0.18 -2.54 -2.37
CA VAL A 43 0.57 -1.47 -3.29
C VAL A 43 1.37 -2.08 -4.43
N LEU A 44 0.91 -1.86 -5.66
CA LEU A 44 1.68 -2.14 -6.87
C LEU A 44 2.35 -0.85 -7.31
N LEU A 45 3.67 -0.92 -7.51
CA LEU A 45 4.49 0.18 -7.98
C LEU A 45 5.13 -0.22 -9.30
N ALA A 46 5.21 0.72 -10.25
CA ALA A 46 5.89 0.49 -11.51
C ALA A 46 6.77 1.67 -11.87
N CYS A 47 7.95 1.37 -12.42
CA CYS A 47 8.94 2.36 -12.81
C CYS A 47 9.63 1.97 -14.11
N SER A 48 9.83 2.92 -15.01
CA SER A 48 10.60 2.72 -16.23
C SER A 48 12.10 2.62 -15.92
N GLN A 49 12.87 2.09 -16.86
CA GLN A 49 14.33 2.06 -16.76
C GLN A 49 14.95 3.47 -16.63
N THR A 50 14.27 4.49 -17.15
CA THR A 50 14.69 5.91 -17.07
C THR A 50 14.17 6.63 -15.82
N GLY A 51 13.36 5.99 -14.98
CA GLY A 51 12.89 6.52 -13.71
C GLY A 51 11.49 7.15 -13.71
N GLU A 52 10.74 7.05 -14.82
CA GLU A 52 9.33 7.43 -14.85
C GLU A 52 8.52 6.51 -13.93
N LYS A 53 7.59 7.06 -13.15
CA LYS A 53 6.79 6.30 -12.18
C LYS A 53 5.32 6.36 -12.57
N LEU A 54 4.70 5.20 -12.73
CA LEU A 54 3.26 5.14 -12.94
C LEU A 54 2.51 5.39 -11.63
N PRO A 55 1.26 5.91 -11.69
CA PRO A 55 0.42 6.05 -10.51
C PRO A 55 0.29 4.70 -9.77
N PRO A 56 0.55 4.66 -8.45
CA PRO A 56 0.43 3.42 -7.68
C PRO A 56 -1.00 2.87 -7.71
N LEU A 57 -1.12 1.55 -7.82
CA LEU A 57 -2.37 0.84 -7.54
C LEU A 57 -2.38 0.42 -6.07
N VAL A 58 -3.38 0.89 -5.33
CA VAL A 58 -3.60 0.55 -3.92
C VAL A 58 -4.82 -0.35 -3.80
N ILE A 59 -4.63 -1.52 -3.19
CA ILE A 59 -5.69 -2.50 -2.94
C ILE A 59 -5.95 -2.58 -1.43
N GLY A 60 -7.12 -2.12 -1.02
CA GLY A 60 -7.57 -2.19 0.37
C GLY A 60 -8.63 -3.26 0.63
N TYR A 61 -8.98 -3.44 1.90
CA TYR A 61 -10.03 -4.39 2.30
C TYR A 61 -11.44 -3.84 2.06
N ALA A 62 -11.66 -2.56 2.34
CA ALA A 62 -12.96 -1.91 2.26
C ALA A 62 -13.10 -1.15 0.93
N GLU A 63 -14.25 -1.24 0.27
CA GLU A 63 -14.53 -0.47 -0.94
C GLU A 63 -14.51 1.05 -0.73
N ASN A 64 -15.02 1.47 0.43
CA ASN A 64 -15.11 2.86 0.85
C ASN A 64 -14.56 2.97 2.28
N PRO A 65 -13.23 3.05 2.45
CA PRO A 65 -12.63 3.31 3.75
C PRO A 65 -13.19 4.59 4.37
N ARG A 66 -13.35 4.62 5.69
CA ARG A 66 -13.90 5.80 6.40
C ARG A 66 -13.13 7.09 6.14
N CYS A 67 -11.83 7.00 5.90
CA CYS A 67 -10.98 8.16 5.55
C CYS A 67 -11.31 8.76 4.18
N PHE A 68 -12.03 8.05 3.31
CA PHE A 68 -12.43 8.57 2.00
C PHE A 68 -13.76 9.33 2.02
N LYS A 69 -14.46 9.38 3.16
CA LYS A 69 -15.82 9.97 3.25
C LYS A 69 -15.89 11.42 2.76
N ALA A 70 -14.82 12.21 2.96
CA ALA A 70 -14.74 13.60 2.55
C ALA A 70 -13.89 13.82 1.28
N LEU A 71 -13.42 12.74 0.64
CA LEU A 71 -12.52 12.80 -0.51
C LEU A 71 -13.24 12.34 -1.77
N LYS A 72 -12.97 13.02 -2.89
CA LYS A 72 -13.37 12.52 -4.21
C LYS A 72 -12.38 11.43 -4.60
N LYS A 73 -12.84 10.20 -4.86
CA LYS A 73 -11.93 9.08 -5.25
C LYS A 73 -11.03 9.44 -6.43
N ASN A 74 -11.57 10.17 -7.41
CA ASN A 74 -10.82 10.59 -8.60
C ASN A 74 -9.79 11.69 -8.32
N SER A 75 -9.79 12.32 -7.15
CA SER A 75 -8.75 13.29 -6.76
C SER A 75 -7.58 12.64 -6.02
N LEU A 76 -7.62 11.32 -5.80
CA LEU A 76 -6.50 10.61 -5.18
C LEU A 76 -5.37 10.45 -6.22
N PRO A 77 -4.10 10.62 -5.82
CA PRO A 77 -2.95 10.41 -6.71
C PRO A 77 -2.63 8.92 -6.93
N VAL A 78 -3.59 8.02 -6.62
CA VAL A 78 -3.44 6.57 -6.69
C VAL A 78 -4.71 5.98 -7.29
N MET A 79 -4.56 4.86 -7.99
CA MET A 79 -5.70 4.04 -8.36
C MET A 79 -6.10 3.20 -7.15
N TYR A 80 -7.34 3.34 -6.66
CA TYR A 80 -7.83 2.53 -5.55
C TYR A 80 -8.71 1.37 -6.05
N ARG A 81 -8.44 0.17 -5.55
CA ARG A 81 -9.26 -1.03 -5.71
C ARG A 81 -9.45 -1.71 -4.36
N TRP A 82 -10.37 -2.66 -4.31
CA TRP A 82 -10.67 -3.37 -3.07
C TRP A 82 -11.01 -4.84 -3.31
N ASN A 83 -10.72 -5.67 -2.33
CA ASN A 83 -11.30 -7.01 -2.19
C ASN A 83 -11.19 -7.48 -0.74
N LYS A 84 -11.92 -8.55 -0.37
CA LYS A 84 -11.95 -9.06 1.02
C LYS A 84 -10.61 -9.56 1.56
N ARG A 85 -9.58 -9.70 0.72
CA ARG A 85 -8.24 -10.10 1.17
C ARG A 85 -7.30 -8.90 1.26
N ALA A 86 -7.53 -7.83 0.48
CA ALA A 86 -6.59 -6.76 0.18
C ALA A 86 -5.30 -7.27 -0.49
N TRP A 87 -5.41 -8.12 -1.51
CA TRP A 87 -4.28 -8.73 -2.25
C TRP A 87 -4.43 -8.46 -3.75
N MET A 88 -3.33 -8.52 -4.49
CA MET A 88 -3.38 -8.55 -5.95
C MET A 88 -4.14 -9.76 -6.48
N THR A 89 -4.82 -9.57 -7.60
CA THR A 89 -5.42 -10.66 -8.39
C THR A 89 -5.10 -10.44 -9.86
N ALA A 90 -5.12 -11.49 -10.67
CA ALA A 90 -4.91 -11.38 -12.11
C ALA A 90 -5.87 -10.38 -12.76
N ARG A 91 -7.14 -10.34 -12.30
CA ARG A 91 -8.13 -9.37 -12.79
C ARG A 91 -7.72 -7.93 -12.47
N LEU A 92 -7.32 -7.65 -11.23
CA LEU A 92 -6.89 -6.31 -10.82
C LEU A 92 -5.61 -5.88 -11.53
N PHE A 93 -4.71 -6.82 -11.82
CA PHE A 93 -3.48 -6.56 -12.57
C PHE A 93 -3.77 -6.25 -14.05
N LEU A 94 -4.74 -6.93 -14.68
CA LEU A 94 -5.14 -6.66 -16.07
C LEU A 94 -5.98 -5.38 -16.23
N GLU A 95 -6.69 -4.96 -15.17
CA GLU A 95 -7.43 -3.69 -15.15
C GLU A 95 -6.54 -2.45 -14.96
N TRP A 96 -5.32 -2.65 -14.43
CA TRP A 96 -4.32 -1.62 -14.18
C TRP A 96 -3.44 -1.43 -15.42
#